data_AF-A0A3A5MVU9-F1
#
_entry.id   AF-A0A3A5MVU9-F1
#
_cell.length_a   1.000
_cell.length_b   1.000
_cell.length_c   1.000
_cell.angle_alpha   90.00
_cell.angle_beta   90.00
_cell.angle_gamma   90.00
#
_symmetry.space_group_name_H-M   'P 1'
#
loop_
_entity.id
_entity.type
_entity.pdbx_description
1 polymer ?
#
loop_
_entity_poly.entity_id
_entity_poly.type
_entity_poly.pdbx_seq_one_letter_code
_entity_poly.pdbx_strand_id
1 'polypeptide(L)' 'MISEHSDHDALAARLAAIDAQPLEDRAAAFSQLSEELRARLDGTGVIDDVAAASTFATTTAGVTA' A
#
# COMPACT_ATOMS: atom_id res chain seq x y z
N MET A 1 -21.32 -13.53 -9.41
CA MET A 1 -21.25 -12.09 -9.06
C MET A 1 -20.60 -11.93 -7.68
N ILE A 2 -19.30 -12.17 -7.52
CA ILE A 2 -18.58 -12.02 -6.22
C ILE A 2 -17.32 -11.14 -6.35
N SER A 3 -17.01 -10.59 -7.52
CA SER A 3 -15.72 -9.90 -7.72
C SER A 3 -15.66 -8.49 -7.13
N GLU A 4 -16.72 -7.67 -7.22
CA GLU A 4 -16.66 -6.27 -6.76
C GLU A 4 -16.72 -6.09 -5.24
N HIS A 5 -17.46 -6.95 -4.52
CA HIS A 5 -17.56 -6.84 -3.07
C HIS A 5 -16.21 -7.14 -2.39
N SER A 6 -15.45 -8.10 -2.94
CA SER A 6 -14.13 -8.46 -2.40
C SER A 6 -13.07 -7.37 -2.60
N ASP A 7 -13.10 -6.66 -3.73
CA ASP A 7 -12.16 -5.57 -4.01
C ASP A 7 -12.45 -4.34 -3.14
N HIS A 8 -13.73 -4.05 -2.89
CA HIS A 8 -14.15 -2.98 -2.00
C HIS A 8 -13.73 -3.24 -0.55
N ASP A 9 -13.92 -4.48 -0.07
CA ASP A 9 -13.49 -4.89 1.27
C ASP A 9 -11.96 -4.83 1.43
N ALA A 10 -11.21 -5.21 0.39
CA ALA A 10 -9.75 -5.11 0.39
C ALA A 10 -9.28 -3.65 0.44
N LEU A 11 -9.93 -2.75 -0.30
CA LEU A 11 -9.64 -1.31 -0.24
C LEU A 11 -9.98 -0.74 1.14
N ALA A 12 -11.13 -1.09 1.71
CA ALA A 12 -11.54 -0.65 3.04
C ALA A 12 -10.55 -1.10 4.12
N ALA A 13 -10.08 -2.35 4.06
CA ALA A 13 -9.06 -2.87 4.97
C ALA A 13 -7.73 -2.12 4.85
N ARG A 14 -7.30 -1.79 3.62
CA ARG A 14 -6.07 -1.02 3.39
C ARG A 14 -6.17 0.41 3.90
N LEU A 15 -7.32 1.07 3.71
CA LEU A 15 -7.57 2.41 4.26
C LEU A 15 -7.52 2.41 5.79
N ALA A 16 -8.13 1.41 6.43
CA ALA A 16 -8.07 1.26 7.89
C ALA A 16 -6.63 1.05 8.40
N ALA A 17 -5.82 0.28 7.66
CA ALA A 17 -4.42 0.08 8.00
C ALA A 17 -3.59 1.37 7.88
N ILE A 18 -3.83 2.19 6.84
CA ILE A 18 -3.18 3.50 6.68
C ILE A 18 -3.59 4.45 7.80
N ASP A 19 -4.87 4.46 8.18
CA ASP A 19 -5.37 5.34 9.24
C ASP A 19 -4.85 4.98 10.64
N ALA A 20 -4.41 3.73 10.83
CA ALA A 20 -3.73 3.28 12.03
C ALA A 20 -2.24 3.70 12.11
N GLN A 21 -1.65 4.21 11.03
CA GLN A 21 -0.25 4.64 11.01
C GLN A 21 -0.05 5.96 11.77
N PRO A 22 1.19 6.22 12.26
CA PRO A 22 1.59 7.54 12.74
C PRO A 22 1.30 8.65 11.72
N LEU A 23 1.03 9.86 12.21
CA LEU A 23 0.61 10.98 11.37
C LEU A 23 1.65 11.34 10.31
N GLU A 24 2.92 11.23 10.66
CA GLU A 24 4.07 11.48 9.79
C GLU A 24 4.11 10.59 8.54
N ASP A 25 3.66 9.34 8.65
CA ASP A 25 3.74 8.33 7.58
C ASP A 25 2.44 8.27 6.76
N ARG A 26 1.32 8.67 7.36
CA ARG A 26 -0.02 8.55 6.77
C ARG A 26 -0.16 9.29 5.44
N ALA A 27 0.42 10.48 5.33
CA ALA A 27 0.35 11.29 4.11
C ALA A 27 1.09 10.63 2.93
N ALA A 28 2.24 10.00 3.19
CA ALA A 28 3.01 9.27 2.18
C ALA A 28 2.23 8.02 1.70
N ALA A 29 1.66 7.27 2.64
CA ALA A 29 0.88 6.08 2.34
C ALA A 29 -0.38 6.37 1.52
N PHE A 30 -1.10 7.46 1.82
CA PHE A 30 -2.23 7.90 0.99
C PHE A 30 -1.82 8.36 -0.41
N SER A 31 -0.67 9.05 -0.52
CA SER A 31 -0.16 9.49 -1.82
C SER A 31 0.18 8.29 -2.72
N GLN A 32 0.80 7.26 -2.17
CA GLN A 32 1.08 6.01 -2.89
C GLN A 32 -0.21 5.29 -3.31
N LEU A 33 -1.18 5.15 -2.40
CA LEU A 33 -2.46 4.52 -2.72
C LEU A 33 -3.21 5.27 -3.84
N SER A 34 -3.18 6.61 -3.81
CA SER A 34 -3.80 7.42 -4.85
C SER A 34 -3.16 7.20 -6.23
N GLU A 35 -1.84 7.06 -6.29
CA GLU A 35 -1.13 6.81 -7.56
C GLU A 35 -1.44 5.41 -8.10
N GLU A 36 -1.45 4.38 -7.25
CA GLU A 36 -1.85 3.02 -7.63
C GLU A 36 -3.28 2.98 -8.20
N LEU A 37 -4.24 3.64 -7.53
CA LEU A 37 -5.63 3.70 -7.98
C LEU A 37 -5.75 4.45 -9.31
N ARG A 38 -4.99 5.53 -9.48
CA ARG A 38 -4.93 6.28 -10.73
C ARG A 38 -4.40 5.43 -11.87
N ALA A 39 -3.27 4.75 -11.68
CA ALA A 39 -2.68 3.86 -12.69
C ALA A 39 -3.64 2.71 -13.08
N ARG A 40 -4.41 2.19 -12.12
CA ARG A 40 -5.41 1.15 -12.37
C ARG A 40 -6.60 1.66 -13.18
N LEU A 41 -7.04 2.89 -12.95
CA LEU A 41 -8.10 3.55 -13.73
C LEU A 41 -7.63 3.94 -15.13
N ASP A 42 -6.37 4.40 -15.25
CA ASP A 42 -5.75 4.78 -16.52
C ASP A 42 -5.37 3.55 -17.39
N GLY A 43 -5.55 2.32 -16.86
CA GLY A 43 -5.30 1.06 -17.59
C GLY A 43 -3.81 0.73 -17.78
N THR A 44 -2.91 1.44 -17.11
CA THR A 44 -1.44 1.23 -17.13
C THR A 44 -0.93 0.38 -15.96
N GLY A 45 -1.83 -0.06 -15.07
CA GLY A 45 -1.49 -0.80 -13.87
C GLY A 45 -0.93 -2.20 -14.12
N VAL A 46 0.40 -2.33 -14.08
CA VAL A 46 1.04 -3.59 -13.65
C VAL A 46 0.72 -3.72 -12.16
N ILE A 47 -0.13 -4.67 -11.82
CA ILE A 47 -0.28 -5.14 -10.44
C ILE A 47 0.98 -5.97 -10.17
N ASP A 48 2.10 -5.30 -9.90
CA ASP A 48 3.26 -5.99 -9.35
C ASP A 48 2.98 -6.16 -7.86
N ASP A 49 2.90 -7.43 -7.48
CA ASP A 49 2.59 -7.92 -6.15
C ASP A 49 3.45 -7.16 -5.13
N VAL A 50 2.80 -6.44 -4.22
CA VAL A 50 3.42 -5.66 -3.13
C VAL A 50 4.12 -6.58 -2.09
N ALA A 51 4.56 -7.77 -2.49
CA ALA A 51 5.52 -8.61 -1.79
C ALA A 51 6.99 -8.15 -2.00
N ALA A 52 7.30 -7.31 -3.00
CA ALA A 52 8.69 -6.85 -3.23
C ALA A 52 9.12 -5.67 -2.33
N ALA A 53 8.19 -4.82 -1.89
CA ALA A 53 8.53 -3.58 -1.16
C ALA A 53 8.98 -3.80 0.29
N SER A 54 8.74 -4.98 0.87
CA SER A 54 9.20 -5.31 2.24
C SER A 54 10.69 -5.65 2.33
N THR A 55 11.41 -5.73 1.20
CA THR A 55 12.84 -6.15 1.18
C THR A 55 13.81 -5.02 1.53
N PHE A 56 13.40 -3.74 1.47
CA PHE A 56 14.33 -2.63 1.73
C PHE A 56 14.35 -2.11 3.18
N ALA A 57 13.43 -2.55 4.04
CA ALA A 57 13.35 -2.05 5.43
C ALA A 57 14.24 -2.79 6.45
N THR A 58 14.92 -3.88 6.07
CA THR A 58 15.69 -4.74 6.99
C THR A 58 17.22 -4.56 6.92
N THR A 59 17.72 -3.36 6.63
CA THR A 59 19.17 -3.08 6.74
C THR A 59 19.44 -1.70 7.31
N THR A 60 19.00 -1.43 8.54
CA THR A 60 19.57 -0.36 9.39
C THR A 60 19.55 -0.71 10.90
N ALA A 61 18.98 -1.85 11.31
CA ALA A 61 18.92 -2.26 12.72
C ALA A 61 19.87 -3.42 13.05
N GLY A 62 21.18 -3.21 12.92
CA GLY A 62 22.15 -4.24 13.27
C GLY A 62 23.60 -3.77 13.38
N VAL A 63 24.01 -3.48 14.62
CA VAL A 63 25.40 -3.47 15.10
C VAL A 63 26.22 -2.19 14.85
N THR A 64 25.93 -1.19 15.68
CA THR A 64 26.98 -0.47 16.41
C THR A 64 27.19 -1.15 17.76
N ALA A 65 28.35 -1.77 17.96
CA ALA A 65 29.04 -1.93 19.25
C ALA A 65 30.49 -2.32 18.97
#